data_AF-W7C3V1-F1
#
_entry.id   AF-W7C3V1-F1
#
_cell.length_a   1.000
_cell.length_b   1.000
_cell.length_c   1.000
_cell.angle_alpha   90.00
_cell.angle_beta   90.00
_cell.angle_gamma   90.00
#
_symmetry.space_group_name_H-M   'P 1'
#
loop_
_entity.id
_entity.type
_entity.pdbx_description
1 polymer ?
#
loop_
_entity_poly.entity_id
_entity_poly.type
_entity_poly.pdbx_seq_one_letter_code
_entity_poly.pdbx_strand_id
1 'polypeptide(L)'
;MSSQLQHLVSNVRIDHEVCKTYRGLSQVNYSDYLIKTPNNQLGLSLAEKLPHIFENYDTPSKKKLLENRDVIIPYFDETNKVDRLLLRSSQPLKGAIKEINVLVQDNKRDAKDYHLSLSKDASRTDNPIILAETIIDGLSLREIDKNCEFIAVSGVNHMRQAMSYVSENKEQFKERSFIIAMDNDRAGEVATQKWETLLTQLDLTNTRFEYPEGDQHDLNDLLTNNKAALIDSYSSSIHKNKSRHYQDKLDKLVDSVSLSPEVNKEIEI
;
A
#
# COMPACT_ATOMS: atom_id res chain seq x y z
N MET A 1 4.98 -15.36 -14.85
CA MET A 1 5.34 -14.21 -15.71
C MET A 1 4.96 -14.46 -17.15
N SER A 2 4.25 -13.55 -17.79
CA SER A 2 4.44 -13.41 -19.24
C SER A 2 5.88 -12.88 -19.43
N SER A 3 6.67 -13.55 -20.24
CA SER A 3 8.08 -13.23 -20.50
C SER A 3 8.30 -11.78 -20.98
N GLN A 4 7.25 -11.13 -21.50
CA GLN A 4 7.29 -9.80 -22.10
C GLN A 4 7.39 -8.67 -21.07
N LEU A 5 6.71 -8.77 -19.91
CA LEU A 5 6.74 -7.71 -18.90
C LEU A 5 7.86 -7.90 -17.88
N GLN A 6 8.26 -9.15 -17.63
CA GLN A 6 9.49 -9.41 -16.88
C GLN A 6 10.70 -8.82 -17.60
N HIS A 7 10.79 -8.89 -18.94
CA HIS A 7 11.83 -8.20 -19.71
C HIS A 7 11.78 -6.65 -19.60
N LEU A 8 10.59 -6.08 -19.37
CA LEU A 8 10.36 -4.65 -19.23
C LEU A 8 10.69 -4.12 -17.83
N VAL A 9 10.59 -4.98 -16.80
CA VAL A 9 10.65 -4.59 -15.39
C VAL A 9 11.83 -5.21 -14.64
N SER A 10 12.23 -6.45 -14.93
CA SER A 10 13.17 -7.20 -14.09
C SER A 10 14.65 -6.85 -14.26
N ASN A 11 15.01 -6.01 -15.23
CA ASN A 11 16.39 -5.62 -15.51
C ASN A 11 16.58 -4.13 -15.81
N VAL A 12 15.54 -3.30 -15.66
CA VAL A 12 15.62 -1.87 -15.96
C VAL A 12 16.03 -1.13 -14.69
N ARG A 13 17.26 -1.39 -14.21
CA ARG A 13 17.94 -0.42 -13.34
C ARG A 13 18.32 0.75 -14.21
N ILE A 14 17.50 1.80 -14.17
CA ILE A 14 17.85 3.06 -14.79
C ILE A 14 18.83 3.73 -13.86
N ASP A 15 20.12 3.47 -14.09
CA ASP A 15 21.23 4.17 -13.46
C ASP A 15 21.38 5.55 -14.09
N HIS A 16 20.36 6.38 -13.85
CA HIS A 16 20.32 7.77 -14.25
C HIS A 16 20.06 8.62 -13.02
N GLU A 17 20.76 9.75 -12.89
CA GLU A 17 20.74 10.59 -11.69
C GLU A 17 19.32 10.97 -11.26
N VAL A 18 18.49 11.41 -12.21
CA VAL A 18 17.08 11.77 -11.96
C VAL A 18 16.20 10.61 -11.47
N CYS A 19 16.67 9.36 -11.56
CA CYS A 19 15.98 8.18 -11.07
C CYS A 19 16.53 7.73 -9.71
N LYS A 20 17.60 8.31 -9.16
CA LYS A 20 18.08 7.93 -7.82
C LYS A 20 17.06 8.22 -6.72
N THR A 21 16.19 9.20 -6.94
CA THR A 21 15.10 9.55 -6.03
C THR A 21 13.78 9.76 -6.77
N TYR A 22 12.68 9.53 -6.06
CA TYR A 22 11.33 9.83 -6.54
C TYR A 22 10.44 10.23 -5.35
N ARG A 23 10.00 11.48 -5.30
CA ARG A 23 9.15 12.01 -4.22
C ARG A 23 9.70 11.68 -2.81
N GLY A 24 10.99 11.94 -2.60
CA GLY A 24 11.67 11.65 -1.33
C GLY A 24 12.06 10.17 -1.12
N LEU A 25 11.55 9.25 -1.93
CA LEU A 25 11.92 7.83 -1.89
C LEU A 25 13.26 7.60 -2.57
N SER A 26 14.11 6.75 -1.97
CA SER A 26 15.33 6.27 -2.60
C SER A 26 15.02 5.17 -3.62
N GLN A 27 15.83 5.07 -4.68
CA GLN A 27 15.68 4.01 -5.70
C GLN A 27 15.73 2.60 -5.10
N VAL A 28 16.59 2.39 -4.11
CA VAL A 28 16.70 1.10 -3.41
C VAL A 28 15.37 0.69 -2.77
N ASN A 29 14.59 1.66 -2.28
CA ASN A 29 13.31 1.39 -1.63
C ASN A 29 12.17 1.18 -2.64
N TYR A 30 12.09 2.01 -3.68
CA TYR A 30 10.95 1.97 -4.59
C TYR A 30 11.09 0.96 -5.75
N SER A 31 12.31 0.54 -6.11
CA SER A 31 12.59 -0.15 -7.38
C SER A 31 11.91 -1.50 -7.56
N ASP A 32 11.51 -2.15 -6.46
CA ASP A 32 10.74 -3.41 -6.51
C ASP A 32 9.25 -3.19 -6.86
N TYR A 33 8.76 -1.94 -6.76
CA TYR A 33 7.34 -1.61 -6.87
C TYR A 33 7.01 -0.64 -8.01
N LEU A 34 7.97 0.18 -8.43
CA LEU A 34 7.77 1.14 -9.51
C LEU A 34 9.04 1.38 -10.30
N ILE A 35 8.87 1.80 -11.55
CA ILE A 35 9.95 2.19 -12.45
C ILE A 35 9.82 3.67 -12.72
N LYS A 36 10.89 4.43 -12.46
CA LYS A 36 11.03 5.82 -12.90
C LYS A 36 12.04 5.89 -14.04
N THR A 37 11.66 6.57 -15.11
CA THR A 37 12.48 6.81 -16.29
C THR A 37 12.96 8.26 -16.33
N PRO A 38 14.09 8.54 -17.02
CA PRO A 38 14.58 9.92 -17.16
C PRO A 38 13.81 10.71 -18.23
N ASN A 39 13.01 10.01 -19.04
CA ASN A 39 12.26 10.58 -20.16
C ASN A 39 10.76 10.50 -19.90
N ASN A 40 10.05 11.60 -20.10
CA ASN A 40 8.60 11.70 -19.91
C ASN A 40 7.75 11.18 -21.09
N GLN A 41 8.38 10.53 -22.06
CA GLN A 41 7.75 9.91 -23.23
C GLN A 41 7.42 8.41 -23.03
N LEU A 42 7.50 7.89 -21.80
CA LEU A 42 7.30 6.47 -21.53
C LEU A 42 5.90 5.99 -21.92
N GLY A 43 4.86 6.76 -21.59
CA GLY A 43 3.48 6.41 -21.92
C GLY A 43 3.25 6.27 -23.43
N LEU A 44 3.77 7.22 -24.21
CA LEU A 44 3.72 7.16 -25.68
C LEU A 44 4.53 5.99 -26.23
N SER A 45 5.73 5.76 -25.71
CA SER A 45 6.58 4.64 -26.11
C SER A 45 5.93 3.28 -25.84
N LEU A 46 5.18 3.15 -24.74
CA LEU A 46 4.43 1.94 -24.43
C LEU A 46 3.27 1.72 -25.40
N ALA A 47 2.50 2.77 -25.71
CA ALA A 47 1.40 2.67 -26.64
C ALA A 47 1.85 2.28 -28.05
N GLU A 48 2.99 2.79 -28.51
CA GLU A 48 3.58 2.40 -29.80
C GLU A 48 4.03 0.93 -29.83
N LYS A 49 4.61 0.44 -28.74
CA LYS A 49 5.14 -0.93 -28.65
C LYS A 49 4.07 -1.97 -28.34
N LEU A 50 2.99 -1.58 -27.66
CA LEU A 50 1.94 -2.47 -27.17
C LEU A 50 0.54 -1.95 -27.57
N PRO A 51 0.26 -1.74 -28.87
CA PRO A 51 -0.94 -1.03 -29.32
C PRO A 51 -2.24 -1.69 -28.85
N HIS A 52 -2.30 -3.02 -28.74
CA HIS A 52 -3.46 -3.76 -28.24
C HIS A 52 -3.84 -3.42 -26.79
N ILE A 53 -2.87 -3.11 -25.91
CA ILE A 53 -3.15 -2.69 -24.53
C ILE A 53 -3.66 -1.23 -24.49
N PHE A 54 -3.25 -0.43 -25.47
CA PHE A 54 -3.48 1.01 -25.51
C PHE A 54 -4.52 1.43 -26.53
N GLU A 55 -5.28 0.51 -27.13
CA GLU A 55 -6.33 0.79 -28.12
C GLU A 55 -7.32 1.87 -27.65
N ASN A 56 -7.60 1.88 -26.34
CA ASN A 56 -8.49 2.84 -25.71
C ASN A 56 -7.94 4.26 -25.71
N TYR A 57 -6.69 4.48 -26.10
CA TYR A 57 -5.97 5.76 -26.13
C TYR A 57 -5.66 6.25 -27.55
N ASP A 58 -6.15 5.59 -28.60
CA ASP A 58 -5.80 5.91 -30.00
C ASP A 58 -6.41 7.21 -30.55
N THR A 59 -7.39 7.81 -29.86
CA THR A 59 -7.91 9.12 -30.26
C THR A 59 -6.93 10.24 -29.87
N PRO A 60 -6.83 11.34 -30.65
CA PRO A 60 -5.90 12.43 -30.33
C PRO A 60 -6.05 12.99 -28.91
N SER A 61 -7.29 13.11 -28.42
CA SER A 61 -7.58 13.59 -27.07
C SER A 61 -7.11 12.64 -25.97
N LYS A 62 -7.21 11.32 -26.18
CA LYS A 62 -6.79 10.32 -25.21
C LYS A 62 -5.30 10.02 -25.31
N LYS A 63 -4.69 10.08 -26.50
CA LYS A 63 -3.24 9.97 -26.68
C LYS A 63 -2.49 11.04 -25.89
N LYS A 64 -3.07 12.24 -25.79
CA LYS A 64 -2.55 13.32 -24.92
C LYS A 64 -2.45 12.92 -23.44
N LEU A 65 -3.29 11.98 -22.97
CA LEU A 65 -3.20 11.47 -21.59
C LEU A 65 -1.96 10.59 -21.34
N LEU A 66 -1.32 10.10 -22.40
CA LEU A 66 -0.08 9.32 -22.34
C LEU A 66 1.18 10.20 -22.37
N GLU A 67 1.03 11.49 -22.67
CA GLU A 67 2.12 12.46 -22.61
C GLU A 67 2.55 12.73 -21.17
N ASN A 68 3.82 13.10 -21.01
CA ASN A 68 4.40 13.45 -19.72
C ASN A 68 4.21 12.34 -18.67
N ARG A 69 4.52 11.10 -19.05
CA ARG A 69 4.53 9.92 -18.18
C ARG A 69 5.96 9.42 -18.12
N ASP A 70 6.51 9.39 -16.92
CA ASP A 70 7.88 8.95 -16.65
C ASP A 70 7.93 7.86 -15.58
N VAL A 71 6.81 7.55 -14.93
CA VAL A 71 6.70 6.52 -13.88
C VAL A 71 5.68 5.46 -14.26
N ILE A 72 6.03 4.19 -14.05
CA ILE A 72 5.13 3.03 -14.14
C ILE A 72 5.04 2.38 -12.76
N ILE A 73 3.81 2.10 -12.32
CA ILE A 73 3.54 1.25 -11.15
C ILE A 73 2.75 0.02 -11.65
N PRO A 74 3.41 -1.15 -11.79
CA PRO A 74 2.73 -2.38 -12.20
C PRO A 74 1.98 -3.04 -11.03
N TYR A 75 0.81 -3.61 -11.33
CA TYR A 75 0.06 -4.49 -10.43
C TYR A 75 0.08 -5.89 -11.01
N PHE A 76 0.43 -6.87 -10.17
CA PHE A 76 0.58 -8.26 -10.58
C PHE A 76 -0.50 -9.14 -9.96
N ASP A 77 -1.08 -10.03 -10.74
CA ASP A 77 -1.96 -11.09 -10.25
C ASP A 77 -1.19 -12.11 -9.40
N GLU A 78 -1.92 -13.08 -8.85
CA GLU A 78 -1.34 -14.18 -8.06
C GLU A 78 -0.43 -15.11 -8.88
N THR A 79 -0.47 -15.05 -10.22
CA THR A 79 0.41 -15.80 -11.14
C THR A 79 1.62 -14.99 -11.63
N ASN A 80 1.82 -13.80 -11.05
CA ASN A 80 2.85 -12.85 -11.40
C ASN A 80 2.79 -12.41 -12.88
N LYS A 81 1.58 -12.23 -13.41
CA LYS A 81 1.28 -11.52 -14.66
C LYS A 81 0.78 -10.13 -14.33
N VAL A 82 1.02 -9.17 -15.21
CA VAL A 82 0.56 -7.79 -14.98
C VAL A 82 -0.92 -7.68 -15.32
N ASP A 83 -1.70 -7.24 -14.34
CA ASP A 83 -3.11 -6.93 -14.50
C ASP A 83 -3.33 -5.51 -14.99
N ARG A 84 -2.51 -4.60 -14.49
CA ARG A 84 -2.67 -3.16 -14.63
C ARG A 84 -1.33 -2.45 -14.57
N LEU A 85 -1.23 -1.37 -15.33
CA LEU A 85 -0.17 -0.38 -15.20
C LEU A 85 -0.79 0.95 -14.76
N LEU A 86 -0.27 1.54 -13.67
CA LEU A 86 -0.48 2.97 -13.45
C LEU A 86 0.64 3.72 -14.15
N LEU A 87 0.27 4.63 -15.04
CA LEU A 87 1.22 5.55 -15.66
C LEU A 87 1.08 6.90 -14.97
N ARG A 88 2.18 7.38 -14.42
CA ARG A 88 2.21 8.58 -13.60
C ARG A 88 3.24 9.59 -14.11
N SER A 89 2.95 10.86 -13.86
CA SER A 89 3.89 11.96 -14.05
C SER A 89 4.57 12.31 -12.73
N SER A 90 5.89 12.41 -12.71
CA SER A 90 6.65 12.98 -11.60
C SER A 90 6.46 14.50 -11.49
N GLN A 91 6.08 15.16 -12.58
CA GLN A 91 5.89 16.62 -12.67
C GLN A 91 4.57 16.93 -13.40
N PRO A 92 3.42 16.65 -12.75
CA PRO A 92 2.13 16.93 -13.36
C PRO A 92 1.91 18.43 -13.47
N LEU A 93 1.45 18.89 -14.64
CA LEU A 93 1.01 20.27 -14.82
C LEU A 93 -0.21 20.54 -13.91
N LYS A 94 -0.35 21.79 -13.44
CA LYS A 94 -1.48 22.17 -12.58
C LYS A 94 -2.82 21.86 -13.28
N GLY A 95 -3.68 21.10 -12.61
CA GLY A 95 -4.98 20.67 -13.14
C GLY A 95 -4.94 19.50 -14.13
N ALA A 96 -3.75 18.99 -14.49
CA ALA A 96 -3.63 17.79 -15.29
C ALA A 96 -3.86 16.54 -14.44
N ILE A 97 -4.36 15.48 -15.08
CA ILE A 97 -4.47 14.16 -14.48
C ILE A 97 -3.06 13.67 -14.13
N LYS A 98 -2.82 13.43 -12.83
CA LYS A 98 -1.53 13.00 -12.29
C LYS A 98 -1.16 11.57 -12.71
N GLU A 99 -2.19 10.73 -12.86
CA GLU A 99 -2.05 9.29 -13.03
C GLU A 99 -3.19 8.73 -13.89
N ILE A 100 -2.88 7.79 -14.77
CA ILE A 100 -3.85 7.04 -15.56
C ILE A 100 -3.73 5.55 -15.29
N ASN A 101 -4.88 4.89 -15.29
CA ASN A 101 -5.00 3.45 -15.10
C ASN A 101 -5.11 2.77 -16.46
N VAL A 102 -4.16 1.89 -16.77
CA VAL A 102 -4.17 1.08 -17.99
C VAL A 102 -4.41 -0.37 -17.57
N LEU A 103 -5.55 -0.93 -17.94
CA LEU A 103 -5.83 -2.35 -17.74
C LEU A 103 -5.10 -3.13 -18.83
N VAL A 104 -4.37 -4.17 -18.42
CA VAL A 104 -3.64 -5.06 -19.31
C VAL A 104 -4.44 -6.34 -19.58
N GLN A 105 -5.25 -6.77 -18.62
CA GLN A 105 -6.17 -7.89 -18.78
C GLN A 105 -7.60 -7.45 -19.11
N ASP A 106 -8.37 -8.35 -19.73
CA ASP A 106 -9.72 -8.07 -20.22
C ASP A 106 -10.76 -7.93 -19.09
N ASN A 107 -10.62 -8.68 -18.00
CA ASN A 107 -11.58 -8.64 -16.90
C ASN A 107 -11.20 -7.62 -15.84
N LYS A 108 -11.76 -6.40 -15.98
CA LYS A 108 -11.60 -5.31 -15.01
C LYS A 108 -11.94 -5.70 -13.56
N ARG A 109 -12.86 -6.65 -13.33
CA ARG A 109 -13.29 -7.02 -11.97
C ARG A 109 -12.25 -7.85 -11.23
N ASP A 110 -11.40 -8.55 -11.98
CA ASP A 110 -10.37 -9.45 -11.45
C ASP A 110 -8.99 -8.77 -11.43
N ALA A 111 -8.89 -7.56 -11.99
CA ALA A 111 -7.66 -6.80 -12.04
C ALA A 111 -7.30 -6.26 -10.65
N LYS A 112 -6.21 -6.80 -10.07
CA LYS A 112 -5.71 -6.40 -8.76
C LYS A 112 -5.49 -4.88 -8.68
N ASP A 113 -5.85 -4.31 -7.52
CA ASP A 113 -5.80 -2.87 -7.25
C ASP A 113 -5.13 -2.56 -5.89
N TYR A 114 -4.28 -3.46 -5.42
CA TYR A 114 -3.46 -3.27 -4.23
C TYR A 114 -2.09 -3.95 -4.35
N HIS A 115 -1.12 -3.43 -3.62
CA HIS A 115 0.20 -4.01 -3.42
C HIS A 115 0.33 -4.62 -2.03
N LEU A 116 1.07 -5.71 -1.98
CA LEU A 116 1.48 -6.35 -0.73
C LEU A 116 2.97 -6.20 -0.56
N SER A 117 3.36 -5.90 0.66
CA SER A 117 4.73 -6.09 1.09
C SER A 117 4.74 -6.65 2.50
N LEU A 118 4.61 -7.97 2.55
CA LEU A 118 4.56 -8.74 3.77
C LEU A 118 5.77 -9.68 3.81
N SER A 119 6.40 -9.77 4.97
CA SER A 119 7.43 -10.75 5.27
C SER A 119 6.82 -12.15 5.26
N LYS A 120 7.56 -13.12 4.71
CA LYS A 120 7.23 -14.55 4.83
C LYS A 120 7.75 -15.16 6.14
N ASP A 121 8.55 -14.40 6.89
CA ASP A 121 9.09 -14.82 8.17
C ASP A 121 8.04 -14.69 9.28
N ALA A 122 7.52 -15.85 9.70
CA ALA A 122 6.52 -15.98 10.75
C ALA A 122 7.01 -15.51 12.13
N SER A 123 8.30 -15.25 12.32
CA SER A 123 8.83 -14.70 13.57
C SER A 123 8.65 -13.18 13.70
N ARG A 124 8.17 -12.49 12.64
CA ARG A 124 8.01 -11.02 12.61
C ARG A 124 6.60 -10.54 12.94
N THR A 125 5.84 -11.32 13.70
CA THR A 125 4.44 -11.01 14.07
C THR A 125 4.27 -9.75 14.90
N ASP A 126 5.34 -9.29 15.56
CA ASP A 126 5.27 -8.20 16.53
C ASP A 126 5.22 -6.80 15.90
N ASN A 127 5.52 -6.69 14.61
CA ASN A 127 5.40 -5.41 13.91
C ASN A 127 4.03 -5.32 13.23
N PRO A 128 3.33 -4.18 13.37
CA PRO A 128 2.05 -4.01 12.72
C PRO A 128 2.18 -3.91 11.20
N ILE A 129 1.13 -4.36 10.53
CA ILE A 129 0.94 -4.15 9.10
C ILE A 129 0.34 -2.76 8.90
N ILE A 130 0.95 -1.94 8.05
CA ILE A 130 0.35 -0.66 7.67
C ILE A 130 -0.66 -0.87 6.54
N LEU A 131 -1.86 -0.34 6.69
CA LEU A 131 -2.82 -0.17 5.60
C LEU A 131 -2.62 1.24 5.03
N ALA A 132 -2.10 1.36 3.82
CA ALA A 132 -1.77 2.63 3.19
C ALA A 132 -2.67 2.93 1.98
N GLU A 133 -2.96 4.21 1.74
CA GLU A 133 -3.84 4.62 0.64
C GLU A 133 -3.22 4.40 -0.75
N THR A 134 -1.91 4.61 -0.87
CA THR A 134 -1.17 4.31 -2.09
C THR A 134 0.13 3.56 -1.80
N ILE A 135 0.70 2.94 -2.84
CA ILE A 135 2.03 2.32 -2.74
C ILE A 135 3.11 3.34 -2.38
N ILE A 136 2.96 4.60 -2.80
CA ILE A 136 3.93 5.67 -2.49
C ILE A 136 3.92 5.96 -0.99
N ASP A 137 2.76 5.91 -0.34
CA ASP A 137 2.62 6.12 1.11
C ASP A 137 3.21 4.96 1.91
N GLY A 138 2.92 3.72 1.51
CA GLY A 138 3.54 2.54 2.11
C GLY A 138 5.07 2.55 1.98
N LEU A 139 5.59 2.93 0.81
CA LEU A 139 7.01 3.12 0.59
C LEU A 139 7.60 4.29 1.40
N SER A 140 6.81 5.32 1.67
CA SER A 140 7.27 6.47 2.45
C SER A 140 7.60 6.08 3.89
N LEU A 141 6.79 5.19 4.48
CA LEU A 141 7.11 4.59 5.77
C LEU A 141 8.28 3.61 5.67
N ARG A 142 8.41 2.85 4.57
CA ARG A 142 9.57 1.98 4.37
C ARG A 142 10.89 2.74 4.26
N GLU A 143 10.86 3.98 3.78
CA GLU A 143 12.05 4.84 3.69
C GLU A 143 12.62 5.16 5.08
N ILE A 144 11.79 5.16 6.13
CA ILE A 144 12.19 5.39 7.52
C ILE A 144 12.34 4.10 8.34
N ASP A 145 11.57 3.06 8.02
CA ASP A 145 11.72 1.72 8.58
C ASP A 145 11.71 0.65 7.47
N LYS A 146 12.89 0.10 7.18
CA LYS A 146 13.06 -0.96 6.16
C LYS A 146 12.23 -2.21 6.43
N ASN A 147 11.80 -2.41 7.67
CA ASN A 147 10.99 -3.55 8.09
C ASN A 147 9.49 -3.27 8.07
N CYS A 148 9.07 -2.06 7.67
CA CYS A 148 7.68 -1.69 7.54
C CYS A 148 6.99 -2.62 6.53
N GLU A 149 6.07 -3.44 7.02
CA GLU A 149 5.16 -4.25 6.21
C GLU A 149 3.91 -3.44 5.90
N PHE A 150 3.37 -3.59 4.68
CA PHE A 150 2.17 -2.86 4.30
C PHE A 150 1.28 -3.62 3.32
N ILE A 151 0.01 -3.23 3.32
CA ILE A 151 -0.96 -3.45 2.26
C ILE A 151 -1.33 -2.06 1.75
N ALA A 152 -0.98 -1.76 0.51
CA ALA A 152 -1.22 -0.46 -0.10
C ALA A 152 -2.30 -0.58 -1.17
N VAL A 153 -3.41 0.14 -1.03
CA VAL A 153 -4.46 0.15 -2.05
C VAL A 153 -4.09 1.10 -3.20
N SER A 154 -4.91 1.17 -4.25
CA SER A 154 -4.75 2.14 -5.33
C SER A 154 -5.75 3.31 -5.17
N GLY A 155 -5.83 3.88 -3.96
CA GLY A 155 -6.78 4.93 -3.57
C GLY A 155 -8.07 4.43 -2.90
N VAL A 156 -8.79 5.33 -2.21
CA VAL A 156 -10.00 5.01 -1.42
C VAL A 156 -11.12 4.25 -2.15
N ASN A 157 -11.21 4.37 -3.48
CA ASN A 157 -12.23 3.68 -4.29
C ASN A 157 -11.85 2.23 -4.62
N HIS A 158 -10.62 1.83 -4.30
CA HIS A 158 -9.98 0.59 -4.72
C HIS A 158 -9.57 -0.29 -3.51
N MET A 159 -10.39 -0.30 -2.46
CA MET A 159 -10.11 -1.07 -1.24
C MET A 159 -10.72 -2.47 -1.25
N ARG A 160 -11.73 -2.72 -2.10
CA ARG A 160 -12.55 -3.95 -2.02
C ARG A 160 -11.70 -5.21 -2.07
N GLN A 161 -10.76 -5.31 -3.01
CA GLN A 161 -9.96 -6.53 -3.16
C GLN A 161 -8.95 -6.70 -2.03
N ALA A 162 -8.35 -5.61 -1.53
CA ALA A 162 -7.49 -5.66 -0.35
C ALA A 162 -8.26 -6.11 0.90
N MET A 163 -9.49 -5.61 1.09
CA MET A 163 -10.38 -6.02 2.18
C MET A 163 -10.78 -7.49 2.07
N SER A 164 -11.11 -7.96 0.85
CA SER A 164 -11.35 -9.38 0.58
C SER A 164 -10.13 -10.24 0.91
N TYR A 165 -8.94 -9.82 0.47
CA TYR A 165 -7.69 -10.51 0.76
C TYR A 165 -7.45 -10.66 2.28
N VAL A 166 -7.67 -9.58 3.06
CA VAL A 166 -7.54 -9.65 4.52
C VAL A 166 -8.57 -10.60 5.14
N SER A 167 -9.82 -10.57 4.65
CA SER A 167 -10.90 -11.44 5.12
C SER A 167 -10.63 -12.92 4.85
N GLU A 168 -10.19 -13.23 3.62
CA GLU A 168 -9.92 -14.59 3.15
C GLU A 168 -8.67 -15.18 3.82
N ASN A 169 -7.73 -14.34 4.23
CA ASN A 169 -6.48 -14.76 4.88
C ASN A 169 -6.43 -14.42 6.37
N LYS A 170 -7.59 -14.24 7.04
CA LYS A 170 -7.67 -13.80 8.43
C LYS A 170 -6.80 -14.61 9.40
N GLU A 171 -6.67 -15.91 9.17
CA GLU A 171 -5.89 -16.83 10.02
C GLU A 171 -4.40 -16.47 10.02
N GLN A 172 -3.87 -15.99 8.89
CA GLN A 172 -2.49 -15.51 8.80
C GLN A 172 -2.26 -14.22 9.62
N PHE A 173 -3.33 -13.47 9.89
CA PHE A 173 -3.25 -12.16 10.54
C PHE A 173 -3.63 -12.16 12.02
N LYS A 174 -4.12 -13.28 12.57
CA LYS A 174 -4.60 -13.36 13.97
C LYS A 174 -3.58 -12.90 15.01
N GLU A 175 -2.31 -13.23 14.80
CA GLU A 175 -1.22 -12.86 15.72
C GLU A 175 -0.58 -11.51 15.41
N ARG A 176 -1.14 -10.77 14.45
CA ARG A 176 -0.61 -9.48 14.00
C ARG A 176 -1.59 -8.37 14.34
N SER A 177 -1.08 -7.15 14.34
CA SER A 177 -1.86 -5.94 14.48
C SER A 177 -1.76 -5.08 13.22
N PHE A 178 -2.70 -4.15 13.07
CA PHE A 178 -2.76 -3.25 11.91
C PHE A 178 -2.70 -1.79 12.35
N ILE A 179 -2.06 -0.95 11.53
CA ILE A 179 -2.17 0.51 11.64
C ILE A 179 -2.80 1.02 10.34
N ILE A 180 -3.91 1.76 10.47
CA ILE A 180 -4.62 2.34 9.33
C ILE A 180 -4.07 3.74 9.05
N ALA A 181 -3.39 3.90 7.92
CA ALA A 181 -2.73 5.13 7.48
C ALA A 181 -3.28 5.58 6.12
N MET A 182 -4.59 5.85 6.07
CA MET A 182 -5.23 6.53 4.93
C MET A 182 -4.95 8.03 5.00
N ASP A 183 -5.19 8.77 3.91
CA ASP A 183 -4.96 10.22 3.88
C ASP A 183 -5.75 10.95 4.98
N ASN A 184 -5.17 12.01 5.54
CA ASN A 184 -5.84 12.81 6.58
C ASN A 184 -6.87 13.79 5.97
N ASP A 185 -7.79 13.27 5.17
CA ASP A 185 -8.87 14.02 4.55
C ASP A 185 -10.24 13.33 4.75
N ARG A 186 -11.29 13.93 4.18
CA ARG A 186 -12.65 13.39 4.33
C ARG A 186 -12.80 12.00 3.68
N ALA A 187 -12.15 11.76 2.56
CA ALA A 187 -12.24 10.50 1.86
C ALA A 187 -11.46 9.41 2.60
N GLY A 188 -10.26 9.74 3.10
CA GLY A 188 -9.43 8.89 3.92
C GLY A 188 -10.06 8.55 5.28
N GLU A 189 -10.83 9.45 5.90
CA GLU A 189 -11.61 9.12 7.11
C GLU A 189 -12.69 8.06 6.82
N VAL A 190 -13.42 8.20 5.71
CA VAL A 190 -14.42 7.20 5.30
C VAL A 190 -13.76 5.85 4.98
N ALA A 191 -12.58 5.87 4.37
CA ALA A 191 -11.78 4.67 4.13
C ALA A 191 -11.31 4.02 5.44
N THR A 192 -10.85 4.83 6.38
CA THR A 192 -10.41 4.39 7.72
C THR A 192 -11.53 3.66 8.45
N GLN A 193 -12.73 4.25 8.50
CA GLN A 193 -13.89 3.64 9.16
C GLN A 193 -14.27 2.28 8.54
N LYS A 194 -14.14 2.12 7.23
CA LYS A 194 -14.38 0.83 6.55
C LYS A 194 -13.38 -0.23 6.97
N TRP A 195 -12.09 0.13 7.06
CA TRP A 195 -11.05 -0.77 7.55
C TRP A 195 -11.23 -1.13 9.02
N GLU A 196 -11.51 -0.15 9.89
CA GLU A 196 -11.79 -0.41 11.31
C GLU A 196 -12.97 -1.37 11.49
N THR A 197 -14.06 -1.14 10.74
CA THR A 197 -15.24 -2.01 10.77
C THR A 197 -14.87 -3.44 10.39
N LEU A 198 -14.14 -3.63 9.29
CA LEU A 198 -13.72 -4.96 8.84
C LEU A 198 -12.80 -5.65 9.86
N LEU A 199 -11.75 -4.97 10.30
CA LEU A 199 -10.75 -5.54 11.20
C LEU A 199 -11.37 -5.91 12.54
N THR A 200 -12.27 -5.09 13.05
CA THR A 200 -13.04 -5.37 14.27
C THR A 200 -13.96 -6.59 14.08
N GLN A 201 -14.65 -6.71 12.95
CA GLN A 201 -15.47 -7.89 12.63
C GLN A 201 -14.66 -9.18 12.54
N LEU A 202 -13.38 -9.07 12.15
CA LEU A 202 -12.45 -10.20 12.06
C LEU A 202 -11.68 -10.45 13.36
N ASP A 203 -11.96 -9.72 14.44
CA ASP A 203 -11.25 -9.78 15.72
C ASP A 203 -9.73 -9.54 15.59
N LEU A 204 -9.36 -8.60 14.71
CA LEU A 204 -7.98 -8.19 14.44
C LEU A 204 -7.69 -6.84 15.11
N THR A 205 -6.64 -6.81 15.95
CA THR A 205 -6.19 -5.57 16.60
C THR A 205 -5.83 -4.53 15.56
N ASN A 206 -6.35 -3.32 15.73
CA ASN A 206 -6.03 -2.21 14.85
C ASN A 206 -6.00 -0.86 15.60
N THR A 207 -5.23 0.08 15.07
CA THR A 207 -5.23 1.49 15.48
C THR A 207 -5.13 2.39 14.25
N ARG A 208 -5.43 3.68 14.41
CA ARG A 208 -5.17 4.70 13.38
C ARG A 208 -3.73 5.20 13.45
N PHE A 209 -3.20 5.63 12.30
CA PHE A 209 -1.96 6.39 12.24
C PHE A 209 -2.16 7.80 12.81
N GLU A 210 -1.19 8.28 13.59
CA GLU A 210 -1.24 9.58 14.23
C GLU A 210 -0.52 10.61 13.36
N TYR A 211 -1.27 11.29 12.51
CA TYR A 211 -0.75 12.43 11.76
C TYR A 211 -0.41 13.60 12.69
N PRO A 212 0.66 14.36 12.39
CA PRO A 212 0.98 15.56 13.15
C PRO A 212 -0.13 16.60 12.99
N GLU A 213 -0.36 17.43 14.02
CA GLU A 213 -1.36 18.50 13.97
C GLU A 213 -1.03 19.50 12.86
N GLY A 214 -2.00 19.83 12.00
CA GLY A 214 -1.80 20.70 10.85
C GLY A 214 -2.72 20.36 9.67
N ASP A 215 -2.36 20.86 8.50
CA ASP A 215 -3.08 20.68 7.23
C ASP A 215 -3.22 19.20 6.82
N GLN A 216 -4.01 18.96 5.76
CA GLN A 216 -4.15 17.65 5.13
C GLN A 216 -2.79 17.18 4.61
N HIS A 217 -2.26 16.14 5.24
CA HIS A 217 -1.01 15.53 4.84
C HIS A 217 -1.26 14.07 4.45
N ASP A 218 -0.74 13.68 3.27
CA ASP A 218 -0.46 12.28 2.97
C ASP A 218 0.93 11.91 3.52
N LEU A 219 1.22 10.60 3.65
CA LEU A 219 2.48 10.12 4.22
C LEU A 219 3.69 10.54 3.38
N ASN A 220 3.53 10.66 2.07
CA ASN A 220 4.60 11.05 1.17
C ASN A 220 4.93 12.56 1.24
N ASP A 221 3.92 13.39 1.42
CA ASP A 221 4.05 14.81 1.65
C ASP A 221 4.77 15.06 2.98
N LEU A 222 4.50 14.26 4.03
CA LEU A 222 5.30 14.29 5.25
C LEU A 222 6.75 13.88 4.99
N LEU A 223 7.01 12.80 4.26
CA LEU A 223 8.37 12.37 3.95
C LEU A 223 9.17 13.48 3.22
N THR A 224 8.53 14.15 2.26
CA THR A 224 9.19 15.15 1.41
C THR A 224 9.40 16.49 2.10
N ASN A 225 8.42 16.93 2.90
CA ASN A 225 8.41 18.28 3.47
C ASN A 225 8.83 18.31 4.96
N ASN A 226 8.59 17.24 5.71
CA ASN A 226 8.88 17.17 7.15
C ASN A 226 9.17 15.73 7.62
N LYS A 227 10.28 15.15 7.14
CA LYS A 227 10.69 13.77 7.46
C LYS A 227 10.78 13.50 8.97
N ALA A 228 11.18 14.50 9.77
CA ALA A 228 11.26 14.35 11.22
C ALA A 228 9.87 14.10 11.83
N ALA A 229 8.86 14.89 11.45
CA ALA A 229 7.50 14.67 11.89
C ALA A 229 6.95 13.31 11.45
N LEU A 230 7.29 12.83 10.25
CA LEU A 230 6.92 11.47 9.82
C LEU A 230 7.51 10.40 10.74
N ILE A 231 8.78 10.53 11.13
CA ILE A 231 9.47 9.59 12.03
C ILE A 231 8.80 9.58 13.41
N ASP A 232 8.49 10.76 13.95
CA ASP A 232 7.85 10.90 15.26
C ASP A 232 6.44 10.30 15.26
N SER A 233 5.62 10.66 14.26
CA SER A 233 4.27 10.11 14.05
C SER A 233 4.27 8.60 13.86
N TYR A 234 5.22 8.07 13.06
CA TYR A 234 5.37 6.63 12.87
C TYR A 234 5.74 5.95 14.20
N SER A 235 6.72 6.47 14.93
CA SER A 235 7.17 5.89 16.20
C SER A 235 6.05 5.89 17.25
N SER A 236 5.29 6.98 17.37
CA SER A 236 4.12 7.08 18.25
C SER A 236 3.05 6.06 17.87
N SER A 237 2.72 5.98 16.57
CA SER A 237 1.71 5.05 16.05
C SER A 237 2.09 3.59 16.31
N ILE A 238 3.36 3.22 16.09
CA ILE A 238 3.89 1.89 16.39
C ILE A 238 3.79 1.58 17.88
N HIS A 239 4.22 2.52 18.74
CA HIS A 239 4.18 2.33 20.19
C HIS A 239 2.74 2.12 20.70
N LYS A 240 1.82 2.99 20.29
CA LYS A 240 0.39 2.89 20.64
C LYS A 240 -0.21 1.57 20.18
N ASN A 241 0.10 1.16 18.95
CA ASN A 241 -0.41 -0.07 18.40
C ASN A 241 0.10 -1.31 19.16
N LYS A 242 1.40 -1.36 19.48
CA LYS A 242 1.98 -2.46 20.27
C LYS A 242 1.35 -2.56 21.65
N SER A 243 1.16 -1.42 22.31
CA SER A 243 0.46 -1.35 23.61
C SER A 243 -0.98 -1.87 23.50
N ARG A 244 -1.71 -1.49 22.44
CA ARG A 244 -3.07 -2.00 22.20
C ARG A 244 -3.08 -3.50 21.94
N HIS A 245 -2.17 -4.01 21.11
CA HIS A 245 -2.08 -5.43 20.78
C HIS A 245 -1.76 -6.29 21.99
N TYR A 246 -0.85 -5.82 22.84
CA TYR A 246 -0.56 -6.49 24.11
C TYR A 246 -1.79 -6.52 25.03
N GLN A 247 -2.52 -5.41 25.14
CA GLN A 247 -3.74 -5.37 25.94
C GLN A 247 -4.82 -6.33 25.41
N ASP A 248 -5.06 -6.35 24.08
CA ASP A 248 -6.03 -7.27 23.48
C ASP A 248 -5.65 -8.74 23.74
N LYS A 249 -4.35 -9.08 23.73
CA LYS A 249 -3.86 -10.43 24.08
C LYS A 249 -4.12 -10.76 25.55
N LEU A 250 -3.89 -9.81 26.45
CA LEU A 250 -4.17 -10.00 27.88
C LEU A 250 -5.66 -10.21 28.14
N ASP A 251 -6.52 -9.40 27.52
CA ASP A 251 -7.97 -9.48 27.68
C ASP A 251 -8.48 -10.86 27.23
N LYS A 252 -8.02 -11.35 26.06
CA LYS A 252 -8.35 -12.70 25.56
C LYS A 252 -7.87 -13.82 26.50
N LEU A 253 -6.69 -13.66 27.11
CA LEU A 253 -6.17 -14.63 28.08
C LEU A 253 -7.04 -14.66 29.35
N VAL A 254 -7.39 -13.49 29.90
CA VAL A 254 -8.25 -13.38 31.09
C VAL A 254 -9.62 -13.99 30.85
N ASP A 255 -10.22 -13.73 29.68
CA ASP A 255 -11.50 -14.32 29.29
C ASP A 255 -11.42 -15.85 29.20
N SER A 256 -10.33 -16.38 28.65
CA SER A 256 -10.12 -17.84 28.53
C SER A 256 -9.98 -18.53 29.89
N VAL A 257 -9.35 -17.88 30.87
CA VAL A 257 -9.20 -18.41 32.24
C VAL A 257 -10.53 -18.35 32.99
N SER A 258 -11.27 -17.24 32.83
CA SER A 258 -12.56 -17.00 33.50
C SER A 258 -13.67 -17.96 33.02
N LEU A 259 -13.53 -18.50 31.80
CA LEU A 259 -14.45 -19.46 31.21
C LEU A 259 -14.12 -20.93 31.53
N SER A 260 -13.07 -21.23 32.30
CA SER A 260 -12.75 -22.60 32.71
C SER A 260 -13.49 -22.99 34.01
N PRO A 261 -14.52 -23.86 33.97
CA PRO A 261 -15.31 -24.22 35.16
C PRO A 261 -14.58 -25.17 36.14
N GLU A 262 -13.34 -25.55 35.87
CA GLU A 262 -12.59 -26.53 36.69
C GLU A 262 -11.84 -25.90 37.88
N VAL A 263 -11.55 -24.59 37.87
CA VAL A 263 -10.78 -23.96 38.96
C VAL A 263 -11.65 -23.59 40.19
N ASN A 264 -12.98 -23.54 40.04
CA ASN A 264 -13.89 -23.21 41.16
C ASN A 264 -14.36 -24.43 41.97
N LYS A 265 -13.78 -25.62 41.77
CA LYS A 265 -14.14 -26.84 42.54
C LYS A 265 -13.11 -27.29 43.58
N GLU A 266 -11.95 -26.65 43.71
CA GLU A 266 -10.91 -27.07 44.68
C GLU A 266 -10.72 -26.13 45.89
N ILE A 267 -11.60 -25.13 46.10
CA ILE A 267 -11.55 -24.24 47.30
C ILE A 267 -12.75 -24.48 48.24
N GLU A 268 -13.24 -25.72 48.30
CA GLU A 268 -14.08 -26.20 49.40
C GLU A 268 -13.47 -27.50 49.96
N ILE A 269 -12.47 -27.37 50.84
CA ILE A 269 -12.08 -28.40 51.82
C ILE A 269 -11.88 -27.70 53.17
#